data_AF-A0A7V8NSF8-F1
#
_entry.id   AF-A0A7V8NSF8-F1
#
_cell.length_a   1.000
_cell.length_b   1.000
_cell.length_c   1.000
_cell.angle_alpha   90.00
_cell.angle_beta   90.00
_cell.angle_gamma   90.00
#
_symmetry.space_group_name_H-M   'P 1'
#
loop_
_entity.id
_entity.type
_entity.pdbx_description
1 polymer ?
#
loop_
_entity_poly.entity_id
_entity_poly.type
_entity_poly.pdbx_seq_one_letter_code
_entity_poly.pdbx_strand_id
1 'polypeptide(L)'
;MTTTTTLPNIARGEGTNPLKGLLAHGQSPWMDYVRRDLLTSGQLKKYIDNDGLRGMTSNPTIFEKAITGGNLYADILNSPEAKKLDANGVFEKIAFRDIQDACDIFKPVYTETNRRDGYVSLEVSPFLGYDTKATIAEALRLWKGVNRPNVMIKIPGTPEGLPAIRQCLEEGLNINITLLFAQSAYEQVAEAFLSALEARVKKGQDVSHIASVASFFVSRIDTLVDNTIDEKLKAGVDAGQEPLLESLRGKVAIANARLTYKKYQELFGGRRWEAAASKGAQTQRLLWASTGT
;
A
#
# COMPACT_ATOMS: atom_id res chain seq x y z
N MET A 1 -34.09 6.07 21.45
CA MET A 1 -34.03 4.67 21.00
C MET A 1 -32.58 4.35 20.71
N THR A 2 -31.98 3.54 21.55
CA THR A 2 -30.60 3.06 21.51
C THR A 2 -30.44 2.05 20.37
N THR A 3 -29.82 2.44 19.27
CA THR A 3 -29.39 1.49 18.24
C THR A 3 -28.03 0.93 18.60
N THR A 4 -28.05 -0.06 19.49
CA THR A 4 -26.95 -1.00 19.69
C THR A 4 -26.77 -1.73 18.35
N THR A 5 -25.86 -1.24 17.52
CA THR A 5 -25.52 -1.93 16.27
C THR A 5 -24.48 -2.97 16.64
N THR A 6 -24.97 -4.14 17.02
CA THR A 6 -24.21 -5.38 17.06
C THR A 6 -23.40 -5.46 15.77
N LEU A 7 -22.08 -5.61 15.88
CA LEU A 7 -21.26 -6.07 14.77
C LEU A 7 -21.96 -7.30 14.17
N PRO A 8 -22.19 -7.36 12.85
CA PRO A 8 -22.80 -8.53 12.26
C PRO A 8 -21.98 -9.74 12.69
N ASN A 9 -22.64 -10.67 13.36
CA ASN A 9 -22.08 -11.97 13.67
C ASN A 9 -21.82 -12.62 12.30
N ILE A 10 -20.58 -12.53 11.82
CA ILE A 10 -20.16 -13.22 10.60
C ILE A 10 -20.31 -14.69 10.95
N ALA A 11 -21.42 -15.28 10.52
CA ALA A 11 -21.58 -16.71 10.51
C ALA A 11 -20.31 -17.24 9.84
N ARG A 12 -19.44 -17.88 10.62
CA ARG A 12 -18.34 -18.66 10.09
C ARG A 12 -19.01 -19.74 9.27
N GLY A 13 -19.13 -19.54 7.97
CA GLY A 13 -19.41 -20.63 7.06
C GLY A 13 -18.30 -21.63 7.29
N GLU A 14 -18.59 -22.72 8.00
CA GLU A 14 -17.67 -23.84 8.11
C GLU A 14 -17.29 -24.24 6.68
N GLY A 15 -16.02 -24.01 6.31
CA GLY A 15 -15.46 -24.35 5.00
C GLY A 15 -15.08 -23.18 4.07
N THR A 16 -15.34 -21.92 4.40
CA THR A 16 -14.90 -20.79 3.56
C THR A 16 -13.63 -20.13 4.10
N ASN A 17 -12.56 -20.10 3.29
CA ASN A 17 -11.33 -19.37 3.57
C ASN A 17 -11.64 -17.89 3.92
N PRO A 18 -11.39 -17.43 5.17
CA PRO A 18 -11.76 -16.08 5.59
C PRO A 18 -11.09 -14.97 4.77
N LEU A 19 -9.84 -15.18 4.34
CA LEU A 19 -9.11 -14.23 3.51
C LEU A 19 -9.79 -14.05 2.15
N LYS A 20 -10.18 -15.16 1.54
CA LYS A 20 -10.92 -15.17 0.28
C LYS A 20 -12.31 -14.54 0.43
N GLY A 21 -12.93 -14.68 1.61
CA GLY A 21 -14.21 -14.07 1.96
C GLY A 21 -14.21 -12.54 1.88
N LEU A 22 -13.07 -11.87 2.07
CA LEU A 22 -12.94 -10.41 1.96
C LEU A 22 -13.34 -9.88 0.57
N LEU A 23 -13.14 -10.70 -0.48
CA LEU A 23 -13.49 -10.32 -1.85
C LEU A 23 -15.00 -10.08 -2.01
N ALA A 24 -15.84 -10.82 -1.29
CA ALA A 24 -17.29 -10.62 -1.30
C ALA A 24 -17.71 -9.27 -0.68
N HIS A 25 -16.82 -8.65 0.12
CA HIS A 25 -16.98 -7.32 0.69
C HIS A 25 -16.29 -6.22 -0.13
N GLY A 26 -15.75 -6.55 -1.32
CA GLY A 26 -15.01 -5.61 -2.16
C GLY A 26 -13.62 -5.25 -1.64
N GLN A 27 -13.07 -6.05 -0.72
CA GLN A 27 -11.73 -5.84 -0.16
C GLN A 27 -10.73 -6.84 -0.73
N SER A 28 -9.66 -6.31 -1.33
CA SER A 28 -8.58 -7.08 -1.93
C SER A 28 -7.48 -7.35 -0.90
N PRO A 29 -7.22 -8.61 -0.50
CA PRO A 29 -6.13 -8.93 0.42
C PRO A 29 -4.77 -8.85 -0.30
N TRP A 30 -3.82 -8.14 0.29
CA TRP A 30 -2.45 -8.02 -0.21
C TRP A 30 -1.48 -8.58 0.83
N MET A 31 -0.37 -9.16 0.37
CA MET A 31 0.67 -9.70 1.24
C MET A 31 1.78 -8.67 1.43
N ASP A 32 2.03 -8.28 2.69
CA ASP A 32 3.11 -7.36 3.05
C ASP A 32 4.42 -8.10 3.31
N TYR A 33 4.85 -8.87 2.31
CA TYR A 33 6.06 -9.67 2.36
C TYR A 33 6.51 -10.07 0.95
N VAL A 34 7.82 -10.03 0.70
CA VAL A 34 8.46 -10.54 -0.52
C VAL A 34 9.66 -11.37 -0.11
N ARG A 35 9.71 -12.62 -0.57
CA ARG A 35 10.84 -13.52 -0.37
C ARG A 35 10.96 -14.46 -1.56
N ARG A 36 12.17 -14.65 -2.05
CA ARG A 36 12.44 -15.36 -3.31
C ARG A 36 11.87 -16.78 -3.38
N ASP A 37 11.92 -17.53 -2.29
CA ASP A 37 11.39 -18.90 -2.23
C ASP A 37 9.86 -18.95 -2.43
N LEU A 38 9.12 -17.93 -2.00
CA LEU A 38 7.68 -17.82 -2.27
C LEU A 38 7.41 -17.75 -3.77
N LEU A 39 8.30 -17.09 -4.51
CA LEU A 39 8.20 -16.89 -5.95
C LEU A 39 8.61 -18.16 -6.70
N THR A 40 9.74 -18.77 -6.33
CA THR A 40 10.31 -19.91 -7.07
C THR A 40 9.69 -21.27 -6.73
N SER A 41 9.13 -21.44 -5.52
CA SER A 41 8.47 -22.70 -5.11
C SER A 41 7.04 -22.86 -5.65
N GLY A 42 6.48 -21.80 -6.25
CA GLY A 42 5.07 -21.75 -6.63
C GLY A 42 4.11 -21.49 -5.46
N GLN A 43 4.61 -21.24 -4.26
CA GLN A 43 3.77 -20.95 -3.08
C GLN A 43 2.95 -19.67 -3.25
N LEU A 44 3.52 -18.62 -3.84
CA LEU A 44 2.77 -17.38 -4.13
C LEU A 44 1.56 -17.65 -5.02
N LYS A 45 1.72 -18.48 -6.06
CA LYS A 45 0.61 -18.87 -6.93
C LYS A 45 -0.49 -19.60 -6.15
N LYS A 46 -0.12 -20.49 -5.22
CA LYS A 46 -1.11 -21.17 -4.36
C LYS A 46 -1.89 -20.18 -3.49
N TYR A 47 -1.25 -19.14 -2.95
CA TYR A 47 -1.94 -18.11 -2.18
C TYR A 47 -2.92 -17.28 -3.03
N ILE A 48 -2.56 -17.02 -4.29
CA ILE A 48 -3.49 -16.39 -5.24
C ILE A 48 -4.71 -17.29 -5.48
N ASP A 49 -4.49 -18.55 -5.86
CA ASP A 49 -5.55 -19.47 -6.26
C ASP A 49 -6.48 -19.85 -5.08
N ASN A 50 -5.89 -20.16 -3.93
CA ASN A 50 -6.59 -20.74 -2.78
C ASN A 50 -7.08 -19.69 -1.80
N ASP A 51 -6.30 -18.63 -1.58
CA ASP A 51 -6.58 -17.61 -0.56
C ASP A 51 -7.12 -16.30 -1.14
N GLY A 52 -7.16 -16.20 -2.47
CA GLY A 52 -7.69 -15.03 -3.17
C GLY A 52 -6.79 -13.80 -3.06
N LEU A 53 -5.48 -14.00 -2.89
CA LEU A 53 -4.50 -12.92 -2.81
C LEU A 53 -4.51 -12.04 -4.07
N ARG A 54 -4.51 -10.72 -3.90
CA ARG A 54 -4.72 -9.73 -4.96
C ARG A 54 -3.58 -8.75 -5.19
N GLY A 55 -2.52 -8.83 -4.40
CA GLY A 55 -1.34 -7.98 -4.57
C GLY A 55 -0.29 -8.25 -3.51
N MET A 56 0.82 -7.54 -3.61
CA MET A 56 1.97 -7.72 -2.75
C MET A 56 2.72 -6.40 -2.56
N THR A 57 3.27 -6.19 -1.36
CA THR A 57 4.09 -5.01 -1.05
C THR A 57 5.46 -5.44 -0.55
N SER A 58 6.48 -4.68 -0.95
CA SER A 58 7.80 -4.70 -0.32
C SER A 58 8.06 -3.42 0.45
N ASN A 59 9.13 -3.45 1.25
CA ASN A 59 9.79 -2.30 1.85
C ASN A 59 11.25 -2.69 2.16
N PRO A 60 12.13 -1.72 2.48
CA PRO A 60 13.54 -2.01 2.75
C PRO A 60 13.76 -3.08 3.84
N THR A 61 12.98 -3.05 4.93
CA THR A 61 13.10 -4.02 6.03
C THR A 61 12.69 -5.44 5.61
N ILE A 62 11.70 -5.59 4.74
CA ILE A 62 11.31 -6.90 4.19
C ILE A 62 12.47 -7.50 3.39
N PHE A 63 13.12 -6.71 2.54
CA PHE A 63 14.28 -7.18 1.77
C PHE A 63 15.48 -7.49 2.66
N GLU A 64 15.78 -6.63 3.63
CA GLU A 64 16.88 -6.85 4.58
C GLU A 64 16.73 -8.18 5.31
N LYS A 65 15.53 -8.47 5.85
CA LYS A 65 15.22 -9.78 6.47
C LYS A 65 15.30 -10.95 5.49
N ALA A 66 14.81 -10.78 4.26
CA ALA A 66 14.84 -11.83 3.26
C ALA A 66 16.28 -12.17 2.86
N ILE A 67 17.12 -11.15 2.66
CA ILE A 67 18.51 -11.28 2.21
C ILE A 67 19.40 -11.86 3.31
N THR A 68 19.26 -11.40 4.54
CA THR A 68 20.09 -11.86 5.67
C THR A 68 19.61 -13.18 6.26
N GLY A 69 18.33 -13.54 6.05
CA GLY A 69 17.70 -14.73 6.64
C GLY A 69 18.02 -16.08 5.98
N GLY A 70 18.93 -16.15 5.00
CA GLY A 70 19.35 -17.42 4.40
C GLY A 70 20.14 -17.31 3.09
N ASN A 71 20.27 -18.43 2.37
CA ASN A 71 21.09 -18.54 1.15
C ASN A 71 20.31 -18.29 -0.16
N LEU A 72 19.10 -17.72 -0.07
CA LEU A 72 18.19 -17.55 -1.22
C LEU A 72 18.74 -16.67 -2.34
N TYR A 73 19.74 -15.85 -2.04
CA TYR A 73 20.35 -14.91 -2.99
C TYR A 73 21.82 -15.23 -3.28
N ALA A 74 22.32 -16.40 -2.87
CA ALA A 74 23.73 -16.77 -3.02
C ALA A 74 24.18 -16.77 -4.49
N ASP A 75 23.30 -17.11 -5.43
CA ASP A 75 23.55 -17.01 -6.87
C ASP A 75 23.84 -15.57 -7.32
N ILE A 76 23.05 -14.60 -6.84
CA ILE A 76 23.24 -13.18 -7.16
C ILE A 76 24.46 -12.64 -6.43
N LEU A 77 24.56 -12.88 -5.12
CA LEU A 77 25.63 -12.36 -4.27
C LEU A 77 27.01 -12.86 -4.71
N ASN A 78 27.12 -14.10 -5.18
CA ASN A 78 28.39 -14.67 -5.66
C ASN A 78 28.64 -14.43 -7.15
N SER A 79 27.71 -13.81 -7.88
CA SER A 79 27.86 -13.55 -9.32
C SER A 79 29.04 -12.60 -9.63
N PRO A 80 29.78 -12.79 -10.73
CA PRO A 80 30.85 -11.88 -11.15
C PRO A 80 30.38 -10.43 -11.33
N GLU A 81 29.12 -10.22 -11.73
CA GLU A 81 28.57 -8.88 -11.89
C GLU A 81 28.33 -8.21 -10.54
N ALA A 82 27.88 -8.95 -9.51
CA ALA A 82 27.68 -8.37 -8.18
C ALA A 82 28.99 -7.84 -7.59
N LYS A 83 30.13 -8.47 -7.90
CA LYS A 83 31.47 -7.99 -7.49
C LYS A 83 31.87 -6.65 -8.12
N LYS A 84 31.15 -6.18 -9.14
CA LYS A 84 31.38 -4.88 -9.80
C LYS A 84 30.41 -3.79 -9.33
N LEU A 85 29.45 -4.14 -8.47
CA LEU A 85 28.43 -3.24 -7.96
C LEU A 85 28.74 -2.85 -6.52
N ASP A 86 28.26 -1.69 -6.10
CA ASP A 86 28.18 -1.34 -4.68
C ASP A 86 26.99 -2.05 -4.02
N ALA A 87 26.85 -1.87 -2.70
CA ALA A 87 25.79 -2.52 -1.94
C ALA A 87 24.39 -2.17 -2.49
N ASN A 88 24.17 -0.93 -2.92
CA ASN A 88 22.90 -0.50 -3.49
C ASN A 88 22.63 -1.18 -4.84
N GLY A 89 23.62 -1.25 -5.74
CA GLY A 89 23.48 -1.94 -7.01
C GLY A 89 23.20 -3.43 -6.86
N VAL A 90 23.82 -4.10 -5.87
CA VAL A 90 23.52 -5.51 -5.56
C VAL A 90 22.10 -5.66 -5.03
N PHE A 91 21.68 -4.80 -4.10
CA PHE A 91 20.31 -4.77 -3.58
C PHE A 91 19.28 -4.59 -4.70
N GLU A 92 19.48 -3.62 -5.59
CA GLU A 92 18.56 -3.36 -6.69
C GLU A 92 18.47 -4.53 -7.66
N LYS A 93 19.59 -5.21 -7.94
CA LYS A 93 19.59 -6.42 -8.77
C LYS A 93 18.69 -7.50 -8.17
N ILE A 94 18.75 -7.69 -6.85
CA ILE A 94 17.88 -8.61 -6.13
C ILE A 94 16.41 -8.13 -6.19
N ALA A 95 16.17 -6.87 -5.82
CA ALA A 95 14.84 -6.31 -5.74
C ALA A 95 14.12 -6.31 -7.10
N PHE A 96 14.80 -5.91 -8.18
CA PHE A 96 14.20 -5.93 -9.52
C PHE A 96 13.82 -7.34 -9.93
N ARG A 97 14.69 -8.33 -9.68
CA ARG A 97 14.39 -9.70 -10.05
C ARG A 97 13.15 -10.22 -9.33
N ASP A 98 13.10 -10.06 -8.02
CA ASP A 98 11.97 -10.55 -7.22
C ASP A 98 10.66 -9.83 -7.54
N ILE A 99 10.72 -8.50 -7.75
CA ILE A 99 9.54 -7.72 -8.10
C ILE A 99 9.04 -8.07 -9.51
N GLN A 100 9.94 -8.32 -10.47
CA GLN A 100 9.59 -8.79 -11.80
C GLN A 100 8.92 -10.17 -11.75
N ASP A 101 9.52 -11.13 -11.04
CA ASP A 101 8.97 -12.48 -10.89
C ASP A 101 7.59 -12.43 -10.20
N ALA A 102 7.43 -11.63 -9.15
CA ALA A 102 6.14 -11.42 -8.50
C ALA A 102 5.12 -10.76 -9.44
N CYS A 103 5.50 -9.72 -10.20
CA CYS A 103 4.62 -9.10 -11.18
C CYS A 103 4.14 -10.11 -12.24
N ASP A 104 5.02 -10.98 -12.70
CA ASP A 104 4.70 -12.00 -13.70
C ASP A 104 3.74 -13.05 -13.12
N ILE A 105 3.92 -13.45 -11.85
CA ILE A 105 2.98 -14.35 -11.14
C ILE A 105 1.61 -13.71 -10.94
N PHE A 106 1.54 -12.40 -10.64
CA PHE A 106 0.28 -11.66 -10.48
C PHE A 106 -0.36 -11.21 -11.80
N LYS A 107 0.30 -11.41 -12.95
CA LYS A 107 -0.20 -10.96 -14.25
C LYS A 107 -1.60 -11.49 -14.60
N PRO A 108 -1.98 -12.74 -14.29
CA PRO A 108 -3.34 -13.22 -14.50
C PRO A 108 -4.36 -12.43 -13.68
N VAL A 109 -4.08 -12.16 -12.41
CA VAL A 109 -4.94 -11.34 -11.52
C VAL A 109 -5.09 -9.92 -12.07
N TYR A 110 -3.99 -9.33 -12.54
CA TYR A 110 -4.01 -8.01 -13.16
C TYR A 110 -4.90 -7.96 -14.42
N THR A 111 -4.89 -9.03 -15.21
CA THR A 111 -5.68 -9.10 -16.44
C THR A 111 -7.15 -9.38 -16.14
N GLU A 112 -7.46 -10.38 -15.31
CA GLU A 112 -8.84 -10.79 -15.00
C GLU A 112 -9.63 -9.70 -14.27
N THR A 113 -8.95 -8.87 -13.47
CA THR A 113 -9.57 -7.79 -12.72
C THR A 113 -9.58 -6.47 -13.48
N ASN A 114 -9.28 -6.47 -14.78
CA ASN A 114 -9.18 -5.26 -15.60
C ASN A 114 -8.27 -4.20 -14.95
N ARG A 115 -7.08 -4.64 -14.53
CA ARG A 115 -6.05 -3.80 -13.88
C ARG A 115 -6.49 -3.25 -12.53
N ARG A 116 -7.55 -3.79 -11.90
CA ARG A 116 -7.96 -3.35 -10.57
C ARG A 116 -7.05 -3.90 -9.49
N ASP A 117 -6.55 -5.12 -9.64
CA ASP A 117 -5.66 -5.81 -8.72
C ASP A 117 -4.44 -6.39 -9.45
N GLY A 118 -3.66 -7.25 -8.78
CA GLY A 118 -2.48 -7.90 -9.33
C GLY A 118 -1.22 -7.03 -9.31
N TYR A 119 -1.16 -6.07 -8.39
CA TYR A 119 -0.04 -5.14 -8.28
C TYR A 119 1.04 -5.61 -7.30
N VAL A 120 2.29 -5.27 -7.61
CA VAL A 120 3.43 -5.47 -6.71
C VAL A 120 4.13 -4.13 -6.47
N SER A 121 4.30 -3.73 -5.22
CA SER A 121 4.92 -2.45 -4.88
C SER A 121 6.43 -2.57 -4.61
N LEU A 122 7.20 -1.64 -5.19
CA LEU A 122 8.63 -1.42 -4.89
C LEU A 122 8.83 0.02 -4.40
N GLU A 123 9.48 0.19 -3.25
CA GLU A 123 9.67 1.49 -2.61
C GLU A 123 10.92 2.23 -3.11
N VAL A 124 10.79 3.55 -3.26
CA VAL A 124 11.96 4.42 -3.45
C VAL A 124 12.87 4.37 -2.22
N SER A 125 14.12 4.80 -2.38
CA SER A 125 15.03 4.90 -1.24
C SER A 125 14.46 5.82 -0.15
N PRO A 126 14.45 5.38 1.13
CA PRO A 126 13.91 6.19 2.23
C PRO A 126 14.71 7.48 2.48
N PHE A 127 15.97 7.53 2.04
CA PHE A 127 16.80 8.74 2.14
C PHE A 127 16.32 9.88 1.23
N LEU A 128 15.44 9.60 0.27
CA LEU A 128 14.89 10.57 -0.67
C LEU A 128 13.55 11.16 -0.22
N GLY A 129 12.99 10.71 0.91
CA GLY A 129 11.63 11.08 1.34
C GLY A 129 11.35 12.58 1.54
N TYR A 130 12.40 13.40 1.58
CA TYR A 130 12.34 14.86 1.70
C TYR A 130 12.97 15.59 0.50
N ASP A 131 13.25 14.88 -0.60
CA ASP A 131 13.74 15.46 -1.86
C ASP A 131 12.80 15.07 -3.00
N THR A 132 11.97 16.04 -3.40
CA THR A 132 11.02 15.88 -4.50
C THR A 132 11.69 15.47 -5.81
N LYS A 133 12.79 16.12 -6.20
CA LYS A 133 13.41 15.91 -7.51
C LYS A 133 14.10 14.55 -7.56
N ALA A 134 14.82 14.20 -6.49
CA ALA A 134 15.47 12.91 -6.38
C ALA A 134 14.43 11.77 -6.33
N THR A 135 13.32 11.95 -5.61
CA THR A 135 12.22 10.98 -5.58
C THR A 135 11.61 10.75 -6.97
N ILE A 136 11.36 11.81 -7.74
CA ILE A 136 10.83 11.68 -9.12
C ILE A 136 11.81 10.91 -9.99
N ALA A 137 13.09 11.31 -9.97
CA ALA A 137 14.13 10.68 -10.79
C ALA A 137 14.25 9.18 -10.47
N GLU A 138 14.24 8.85 -9.18
CA GLU A 138 14.33 7.47 -8.72
C GLU A 138 13.07 6.67 -9.08
N ALA A 139 11.88 7.22 -8.88
CA ALA A 139 10.63 6.54 -9.23
C ALA A 139 10.56 6.19 -10.72
N LEU A 140 10.96 7.11 -11.60
CA LEU A 140 11.04 6.87 -13.04
C LEU A 140 12.08 5.78 -13.38
N ARG A 141 13.24 5.79 -12.71
CA ARG A 141 14.28 4.79 -12.90
C ARG A 141 13.84 3.40 -12.46
N LEU A 142 13.23 3.27 -11.28
CA LEU A 142 12.70 2.01 -10.75
C LEU A 142 11.57 1.48 -11.66
N TRP A 143 10.64 2.34 -12.07
CA TRP A 143 9.57 1.98 -13.00
C TRP A 143 10.12 1.38 -14.30
N LYS A 144 11.10 2.06 -14.91
CA LYS A 144 11.77 1.61 -16.13
C LYS A 144 12.59 0.33 -15.90
N GLY A 145 13.24 0.20 -14.74
CA GLY A 145 14.07 -0.95 -14.39
C GLY A 145 13.25 -2.22 -14.20
N VAL A 146 12.13 -2.13 -13.48
CA VAL A 146 11.21 -3.26 -13.29
C VAL A 146 10.52 -3.62 -14.61
N ASN A 147 10.07 -2.61 -15.38
CA ASN A 147 9.47 -2.80 -16.70
C ASN A 147 8.32 -3.84 -16.71
N ARG A 148 7.35 -3.66 -15.81
CA ARG A 148 6.10 -4.44 -15.76
C ARG A 148 4.92 -3.50 -15.54
N PRO A 149 3.79 -3.67 -16.25
CA PRO A 149 2.67 -2.73 -16.17
C PRO A 149 1.91 -2.77 -14.83
N ASN A 150 2.12 -3.82 -14.04
CA ASN A 150 1.53 -4.04 -12.73
C ASN A 150 2.51 -3.81 -11.57
N VAL A 151 3.65 -3.16 -11.82
CA VAL A 151 4.44 -2.60 -10.71
C VAL A 151 3.74 -1.34 -10.19
N MET A 152 3.86 -1.09 -8.89
CA MET A 152 3.61 0.20 -8.27
C MET A 152 4.91 0.72 -7.67
N ILE A 153 5.24 1.99 -7.92
CA ILE A 153 6.32 2.64 -7.18
C ILE A 153 5.74 3.21 -5.90
N LYS A 154 6.36 2.86 -4.78
CA LYS A 154 5.90 3.27 -3.47
C LYS A 154 6.65 4.53 -3.02
N ILE A 155 5.91 5.60 -2.75
CA ILE A 155 6.43 6.93 -2.40
C ILE A 155 5.79 7.38 -1.08
N PRO A 156 6.56 7.85 -0.08
CA PRO A 156 6.00 8.44 1.14
C PRO A 156 5.11 9.65 0.87
N GLY A 157 3.96 9.74 1.57
CA GLY A 157 3.05 10.88 1.53
C GLY A 157 3.52 12.07 2.37
N THR A 158 4.81 12.39 2.34
CA THR A 158 5.39 13.60 2.96
C THR A 158 5.01 14.86 2.16
N PRO A 159 5.11 16.07 2.74
CA PRO A 159 4.91 17.31 2.00
C PRO A 159 5.74 17.40 0.71
N GLU A 160 6.99 16.94 0.74
CA GLU A 160 7.92 16.89 -0.39
C GLU A 160 7.61 15.73 -1.35
N GLY A 161 6.99 14.65 -0.84
CA GLY A 161 6.51 13.51 -1.63
C GLY A 161 5.29 13.85 -2.48
N LEU A 162 4.40 14.75 -2.02
CA LEU A 162 3.18 15.14 -2.76
C LEU A 162 3.43 15.64 -4.20
N PRO A 163 4.34 16.60 -4.45
CA PRO A 163 4.66 17.00 -5.82
C PRO A 163 5.30 15.87 -6.63
N ALA A 164 6.09 14.99 -6.00
CA ALA A 164 6.67 13.83 -6.68
C ALA A 164 5.60 12.82 -7.11
N ILE A 165 4.67 12.50 -6.21
CA ILE A 165 3.52 11.62 -6.46
C ILE A 165 2.70 12.16 -7.63
N ARG A 166 2.33 13.45 -7.59
CA ARG A 166 1.55 14.08 -8.67
C ARG A 166 2.29 13.95 -10.00
N GLN A 167 3.57 14.33 -10.05
CA GLN A 167 4.36 14.26 -11.29
C GLN A 167 4.41 12.82 -11.81
N CYS A 168 4.73 11.83 -10.97
CA CYS A 168 4.85 10.45 -11.40
C CYS A 168 3.51 9.88 -11.93
N LEU A 169 2.39 10.22 -11.29
CA LEU A 169 1.05 9.87 -11.80
C LEU A 169 0.77 10.56 -13.14
N GLU A 170 1.12 11.84 -13.28
CA GLU A 170 1.00 12.59 -14.55
C GLU A 170 1.85 11.98 -15.67
N GLU A 171 3.03 11.43 -15.36
CA GLU A 171 3.88 10.69 -16.30
C GLU A 171 3.34 9.29 -16.64
N GLY A 172 2.42 8.77 -15.84
CA GLY A 172 1.70 7.52 -16.11
C GLY A 172 2.12 6.33 -15.25
N LEU A 173 2.85 6.56 -14.16
CA LEU A 173 3.27 5.52 -13.23
C LEU A 173 2.10 5.12 -12.32
N ASN A 174 2.06 3.85 -11.90
CA ASN A 174 1.21 3.44 -10.79
C ASN A 174 1.90 3.73 -9.47
N ILE A 175 1.21 4.39 -8.53
CA ILE A 175 1.83 4.85 -7.28
C ILE A 175 1.13 4.28 -6.05
N ASN A 176 1.90 3.60 -5.19
CA ASN A 176 1.49 3.26 -3.83
C ASN A 176 1.97 4.37 -2.88
N ILE A 177 1.06 5.18 -2.36
CA ILE A 177 1.41 6.28 -1.47
C ILE A 177 1.44 5.75 -0.04
N THR A 178 2.58 5.85 0.65
CA THR A 178 2.79 5.21 1.97
C THR A 178 2.95 6.20 3.12
N LEU A 179 3.00 5.69 4.35
CA LEU A 179 3.20 6.45 5.59
C LEU A 179 2.10 7.48 5.85
N LEU A 180 0.84 7.10 5.59
CA LEU A 180 -0.32 7.93 5.89
C LEU A 180 -0.90 7.55 7.25
N PHE A 181 -1.02 8.53 8.15
CA PHE A 181 -1.52 8.35 9.51
C PHE A 181 -2.71 9.27 9.84
N ALA A 182 -2.82 10.41 9.15
CA ALA A 182 -3.82 11.44 9.41
C ALA A 182 -4.82 11.55 8.25
N GLN A 183 -6.08 11.85 8.56
CA GLN A 183 -7.11 12.13 7.56
C GLN A 183 -6.70 13.27 6.62
N SER A 184 -6.12 14.34 7.16
CA SER A 184 -5.62 15.47 6.36
C SER A 184 -4.49 15.09 5.41
N ALA A 185 -3.63 14.14 5.79
CA ALA A 185 -2.59 13.61 4.90
C ALA A 185 -3.22 12.78 3.78
N TYR A 186 -4.25 11.98 4.09
CA TYR A 186 -5.02 11.26 3.07
C TYR A 186 -5.68 12.22 2.07
N GLU A 187 -6.32 13.30 2.54
CA GLU A 187 -6.95 14.30 1.68
C GLU A 187 -5.95 14.94 0.71
N GLN A 188 -4.75 15.27 1.18
CA GLN A 188 -3.69 15.84 0.35
C GLN A 188 -3.22 14.88 -0.76
N VAL A 189 -3.09 13.59 -0.46
CA VAL A 189 -2.66 12.61 -1.46
C VAL A 189 -3.76 12.26 -2.46
N ALA A 190 -5.03 12.28 -2.02
CA ALA A 190 -6.18 12.11 -2.90
C ALA A 190 -6.32 13.32 -3.84
N GLU A 191 -6.06 14.54 -3.36
CA GLU A 191 -5.98 15.74 -4.19
C GLU A 191 -4.88 15.63 -5.24
N ALA A 192 -3.68 15.22 -4.85
CA ALA A 192 -2.57 15.00 -5.79
C ALA A 192 -2.93 13.99 -6.89
N PHE A 193 -3.64 12.91 -6.53
CA PHE A 193 -4.13 11.91 -7.47
C PHE A 193 -5.17 12.46 -8.45
N LEU A 194 -6.21 13.12 -7.95
CA LEU A 194 -7.26 13.71 -8.79
C LEU A 194 -6.68 14.76 -9.75
N SER A 195 -5.83 15.66 -9.23
CA SER A 195 -5.13 16.66 -10.02
C SER A 195 -4.28 16.05 -11.14
N ALA A 196 -3.58 14.94 -10.88
CA ALA A 196 -2.78 14.26 -11.88
C ALA A 196 -3.63 13.65 -13.00
N LEU A 197 -4.76 13.01 -12.65
CA LEU A 197 -5.70 12.48 -13.64
C LEU A 197 -6.29 13.59 -14.51
N GLU A 198 -6.69 14.71 -13.92
CA GLU A 198 -7.22 15.87 -14.64
C GLU A 198 -6.19 16.44 -15.63
N ALA A 199 -4.93 16.56 -15.20
CA ALA A 199 -3.84 17.03 -16.05
C ALA A 199 -3.63 16.10 -17.26
N ARG A 200 -3.69 14.78 -17.07
CA ARG A 200 -3.60 13.79 -18.15
C ARG A 200 -4.79 13.86 -19.11
N VAL A 201 -6.01 13.92 -18.58
CA VAL A 201 -7.24 14.05 -19.38
C VAL A 201 -7.20 15.32 -20.23
N LYS A 202 -6.74 16.45 -19.66
CA LYS A 202 -6.59 17.71 -20.40
C LYS A 202 -5.57 17.61 -21.55
N LYS A 203 -4.53 16.78 -21.39
CA LYS A 203 -3.54 16.49 -22.43
C LYS A 203 -4.00 15.41 -23.42
N GLY A 204 -5.21 14.85 -23.27
CA GLY A 204 -5.72 13.75 -24.10
C GLY A 204 -5.02 12.42 -23.86
N GLN A 205 -4.35 12.25 -22.72
CA GLN A 205 -3.62 11.03 -22.37
C GLN A 205 -4.56 10.00 -21.74
N ASP A 206 -4.29 8.71 -22.00
CA ASP A 206 -5.04 7.61 -21.40
C ASP A 206 -4.86 7.57 -19.87
N VAL A 207 -5.97 7.46 -19.15
CA VAL A 207 -6.04 7.34 -17.69
C VAL A 207 -6.54 5.98 -17.22
N SER A 208 -6.95 5.10 -18.14
CA SER A 208 -7.56 3.79 -17.82
C SER A 208 -6.61 2.78 -17.21
N HIS A 209 -5.30 3.01 -17.36
CA HIS A 209 -4.25 2.17 -16.77
C HIS A 209 -3.66 2.76 -15.49
N ILE A 210 -4.00 4.00 -15.12
CA ILE A 210 -3.41 4.67 -13.96
C ILE A 210 -4.02 4.10 -12.70
N ALA A 211 -3.19 3.45 -11.88
CA ALA A 211 -3.60 2.92 -10.59
C ALA A 211 -2.85 3.58 -9.44
N SER A 212 -3.55 3.77 -8.33
CA SER A 212 -2.93 4.23 -7.09
C SER A 212 -3.61 3.62 -5.88
N VAL A 213 -2.84 3.43 -4.82
CA VAL A 213 -3.35 3.10 -3.49
C VAL A 213 -2.81 4.08 -2.46
N ALA A 214 -3.61 4.40 -1.45
CA ALA A 214 -3.23 5.22 -0.31
C ALA A 214 -3.08 4.30 0.92
N SER A 215 -1.84 3.91 1.22
CA SER A 215 -1.48 3.02 2.34
C SER A 215 -1.57 3.75 3.68
N PHE A 216 -2.72 3.60 4.32
CA PHE A 216 -3.10 4.21 5.59
C PHE A 216 -2.84 3.26 6.75
N PHE A 217 -1.99 3.67 7.69
CA PHE A 217 -1.48 2.82 8.76
C PHE A 217 -2.49 2.71 9.92
N VAL A 218 -2.64 1.49 10.44
CA VAL A 218 -3.60 1.20 11.54
C VAL A 218 -2.87 0.97 12.86
N SER A 219 -2.19 -0.17 13.06
CA SER A 219 -1.74 -0.61 14.40
C SER A 219 -0.79 0.35 15.10
N ARG A 220 0.06 1.06 14.35
CA ARG A 220 0.99 2.05 14.91
C ARG A 220 0.28 3.19 15.66
N ILE A 221 -0.96 3.52 15.27
CA ILE A 221 -1.74 4.57 15.92
C ILE A 221 -2.20 4.10 17.30
N ASP A 222 -2.76 2.89 17.39
CA ASP A 222 -3.18 2.35 18.69
C ASP A 222 -1.97 2.11 19.61
N THR A 223 -0.83 1.63 19.09
CA THR A 223 0.40 1.54 19.91
C THR A 223 0.79 2.88 20.54
N LEU A 224 0.79 3.97 19.76
CA LEU A 224 1.13 5.30 20.28
C LEU A 224 0.11 5.80 21.29
N VAL A 225 -1.17 5.67 20.97
CA VAL A 225 -2.27 6.21 21.79
C VAL A 225 -2.42 5.41 23.07
N ASP A 226 -2.33 4.09 23.03
CA ASP A 226 -2.46 3.22 24.21
C ASP A 226 -1.28 3.43 25.16
N ASN A 227 -0.06 3.63 24.65
CA ASN A 227 1.08 4.04 25.48
C ASN A 227 0.85 5.42 26.14
N THR A 228 0.27 6.37 25.39
CA THR A 228 -0.07 7.70 25.94
C THR A 228 -1.15 7.58 27.03
N ILE A 229 -2.12 6.68 26.86
CA ILE A 229 -3.13 6.36 27.87
C ILE A 229 -2.47 5.76 29.11
N ASP A 230 -1.55 4.80 28.95
CA ASP A 230 -0.80 4.18 30.06
C ASP A 230 -0.03 5.21 30.88
N GLU A 231 0.69 6.11 30.21
CA GLU A 231 1.47 7.17 30.87
C GLU A 231 0.56 8.11 31.68
N LYS A 232 -0.59 8.49 31.12
CA LYS A 232 -1.56 9.35 31.82
C LYS A 232 -2.14 8.67 33.05
N LEU A 233 -2.58 7.42 32.92
CA LEU A 233 -3.13 6.66 34.05
C LEU A 233 -2.10 6.50 35.17
N LYS A 234 -0.82 6.25 34.83
CA LYS A 234 0.28 6.18 35.81
C LYS A 234 0.56 7.52 36.50
N ALA A 235 0.40 8.64 35.80
CA ALA A 235 0.63 9.98 36.37
C ALA A 235 -0.48 10.43 37.33
N GLY A 236 -1.61 9.72 37.37
CA GLY A 236 -2.80 10.09 38.12
C GLY A 236 -3.74 10.95 37.29
N VAL A 237 -5.00 10.53 37.18
CA VAL A 237 -6.07 11.24 36.50
C VAL A 237 -7.28 11.38 37.44
N ASP A 238 -8.17 12.33 37.14
CA ASP A 238 -9.40 12.47 37.92
C ASP A 238 -10.27 11.20 37.81
N ALA A 239 -11.07 10.89 38.84
CA ALA A 239 -11.89 9.67 38.89
C ALA A 239 -12.84 9.48 37.69
N GLY A 240 -13.24 10.57 37.03
CA GLY A 240 -14.06 10.51 35.80
C GLY A 240 -13.28 10.25 34.52
N GLN A 241 -11.97 10.46 34.51
CA GLN A 241 -11.11 10.32 33.33
C GLN A 241 -10.58 8.90 33.15
N GLU A 242 -10.36 8.16 34.23
CA GLU A 242 -9.83 6.79 34.16
C GLU A 242 -10.73 5.85 33.32
N PRO A 243 -12.05 5.71 33.60
CA PRO A 243 -12.93 4.87 32.78
C PRO A 243 -13.01 5.33 31.32
N LEU A 244 -12.91 6.64 31.08
CA LEU A 244 -12.93 7.20 29.73
C LEU A 244 -11.68 6.78 28.96
N LEU A 245 -10.49 6.93 29.55
CA LEU A 245 -9.22 6.57 28.93
C LEU A 245 -9.14 5.06 28.64
N GLU A 246 -9.55 4.22 29.59
CA GLU A 246 -9.62 2.78 29.38
C GLU A 246 -10.56 2.41 28.23
N SER A 247 -11.69 3.12 28.10
CA SER A 247 -12.65 2.86 27.04
C SER A 247 -12.12 3.17 25.63
N LEU A 248 -11.02 3.92 25.49
CA LEU A 248 -10.45 4.31 24.20
C LEU A 248 -9.41 3.33 23.66
N ARG A 249 -8.89 2.42 24.49
CA ARG A 249 -7.81 1.49 24.11
C ARG A 249 -8.16 0.65 22.89
N GLY A 250 -7.24 0.57 21.94
CA GLY A 250 -7.41 -0.20 20.70
C GLY A 250 -8.59 0.23 19.81
N LYS A 251 -9.17 1.42 20.02
CA LYS A 251 -10.31 1.92 19.23
C LYS A 251 -9.96 3.08 18.32
N VAL A 252 -8.84 3.77 18.57
CA VAL A 252 -8.54 5.04 17.92
C VAL A 252 -8.12 4.83 16.47
N ALA A 253 -7.29 3.84 16.17
CA ALA A 253 -6.87 3.56 14.80
C ALA A 253 -8.05 3.16 13.91
N ILE A 254 -8.95 2.29 14.39
CA ILE A 254 -10.14 1.87 13.65
C ILE A 254 -11.09 3.05 13.44
N ALA A 255 -11.32 3.88 14.46
CA ALA A 255 -12.14 5.09 14.32
C ALA A 255 -11.55 6.03 13.27
N ASN A 256 -10.24 6.26 13.29
CA ASN A 256 -9.53 7.09 12.32
C ASN A 256 -9.66 6.51 10.89
N ALA A 257 -9.44 5.21 10.71
CA ALA A 257 -9.59 4.54 9.42
C ALA A 257 -11.02 4.66 8.86
N ARG A 258 -12.05 4.52 9.71
CA ARG A 258 -13.46 4.67 9.29
C ARG A 258 -13.77 6.10 8.83
N LEU A 259 -13.25 7.11 9.52
CA LEU A 259 -13.41 8.51 9.11
C LEU A 259 -12.66 8.81 7.80
N THR A 260 -11.45 8.27 7.64
CA THR A 260 -10.71 8.32 6.36
C THR A 260 -11.50 7.66 5.22
N TYR A 261 -12.13 6.51 5.46
CA TYR A 261 -12.97 5.84 4.46
C TYR A 261 -14.20 6.66 4.08
N LYS A 262 -14.85 7.33 5.05
CA LYS A 262 -15.92 8.29 4.75
C LYS A 262 -15.43 9.41 3.84
N LYS A 263 -14.24 9.96 4.11
CA LYS A 263 -13.62 10.98 3.25
C LYS A 263 -13.34 10.47 1.83
N TYR A 264 -12.87 9.22 1.70
CA TYR A 264 -12.73 8.56 0.40
C TYR A 264 -14.06 8.53 -0.37
N GLN A 265 -15.15 8.13 0.29
CA GLN A 265 -16.48 8.09 -0.35
C GLN A 265 -16.94 9.48 -0.80
N GLU A 266 -16.68 10.52 -0.01
CA GLU A 266 -16.99 11.91 -0.38
C GLU A 266 -16.20 12.37 -1.62
N LEU A 267 -14.88 12.12 -1.65
CA LEU A 267 -14.00 12.57 -2.75
C LEU A 267 -14.26 11.81 -4.06
N PHE A 268 -14.48 10.49 -3.97
CA PHE A 268 -14.69 9.61 -5.13
C PHE A 268 -16.17 9.35 -5.43
N GLY A 269 -17.09 10.07 -4.79
CA GLY A 269 -18.53 10.06 -5.08
C GLY A 269 -19.05 11.35 -5.72
N GLY A 270 -18.20 12.36 -5.92
CA GLY A 270 -18.60 13.67 -6.44
C GLY A 270 -18.37 13.85 -7.95
N ARG A 271 -18.95 14.93 -8.50
CA ARG A 271 -18.86 15.31 -9.94
C ARG A 271 -17.43 15.38 -10.49
N ARG A 272 -16.46 15.79 -9.67
CA ARG A 272 -15.04 15.86 -10.06
C ARG A 272 -14.51 14.47 -10.43
N TRP A 273 -14.83 13.46 -9.61
CA TRP A 273 -14.47 12.08 -9.88
C TRP A 273 -15.21 11.52 -11.10
N GLU A 274 -16.52 11.77 -11.22
CA GLU A 274 -17.34 11.30 -12.36
C GLU A 274 -16.75 11.72 -13.71
N ALA A 275 -16.20 12.93 -13.80
CA ALA A 275 -15.53 13.42 -15.01
C ALA A 275 -14.32 12.54 -15.38
N ALA A 276 -13.46 12.18 -14.42
CA ALA A 276 -12.33 11.29 -14.65
C ALA A 276 -12.78 9.84 -14.92
N ALA A 277 -13.77 9.34 -14.18
CA ALA A 277 -14.34 8.01 -14.36
C ALA A 277 -14.94 7.81 -15.76
N SER A 278 -15.59 8.84 -16.32
CA SER A 278 -16.11 8.82 -17.70
C SER A 278 -15.03 8.66 -18.78
N LYS A 279 -13.76 8.89 -18.42
CA LYS A 279 -12.57 8.68 -19.27
C LYS A 279 -11.89 7.34 -18.99
N GLY A 280 -12.48 6.49 -18.16
CA GLY A 280 -11.97 5.16 -17.82
C GLY A 280 -11.05 5.12 -16.60
N ALA A 281 -10.86 6.23 -15.87
CA ALA A 281 -10.02 6.25 -14.68
C ALA A 281 -10.54 5.29 -13.58
N GLN A 282 -9.62 4.77 -12.75
CA GLN A 282 -9.95 3.96 -11.58
C GLN A 282 -9.72 4.75 -10.28
N THR A 283 -10.53 4.52 -9.24
CA THR A 283 -10.34 5.25 -7.97
C THR A 283 -9.02 4.86 -7.31
N GLN A 284 -8.37 5.82 -6.62
CA GLN A 284 -7.28 5.53 -5.70
C GLN A 284 -7.85 4.86 -4.45
N ARG A 285 -7.61 3.55 -4.29
CA ARG A 285 -8.15 2.80 -3.14
C ARG A 285 -7.38 3.11 -1.88
N LEU A 286 -8.08 3.17 -0.75
CA LEU A 286 -7.45 3.06 0.56
C LEU A 286 -6.89 1.64 0.73
N LEU A 287 -5.64 1.55 1.19
CA LEU A 287 -4.98 0.31 1.57
C LEU A 287 -4.70 0.40 3.08
N TRP A 288 -5.29 -0.49 3.87
CA TRP A 288 -5.03 -0.54 5.31
C TRP A 288 -3.69 -1.24 5.54
N ALA A 289 -2.67 -0.49 5.94
CA ALA A 289 -1.32 -0.97 6.18
C ALA A 289 -1.05 -1.12 7.68
N SER A 290 -0.02 -1.89 8.04
CA SER A 290 0.30 -2.19 9.45
C SER A 290 -0.94 -2.71 10.19
N THR A 291 -1.52 -3.81 9.69
CA THR A 291 -2.73 -4.42 10.25
C THR A 291 -2.43 -5.60 11.17
N GLY A 292 -1.15 -5.86 11.47
CA GLY A 292 -0.74 -6.81 12.50
C GLY A 292 -0.91 -6.21 13.90
N THR A 293 -1.43 -7.02 14.82
CA THR A 293 -1.63 -6.70 16.24
C THR A 293 -0.44 -7.13 17.07
#